data_AF-A0A2E1Q102-F1
#
_entry.id   AF-A0A2E1Q102-F1
#
_cell.length_a   1.000
_cell.length_b   1.000
_cell.length_c   1.000
_cell.angle_alpha   90.00
_cell.angle_beta   90.00
_cell.angle_gamma   90.00
#
_symmetry.space_group_name_H-M   'P 1'
#
loop_
_entity.id
_entity.type
_entity.pdbx_description
1 polymer ?
#
loop_
_entity_poly.entity_id
_entity_poly.type
_entity_poly.pdbx_seq_one_letter_code
_entity_poly.pdbx_strand_id
1 'polypeptide(L)'
;MSLQKISSLILMSLFFGLSLIARAEEAPDTRPLPYKAWKEQQILNAQNRLLRISAELDTVKTTENSESSKSSEASSPKEQALERFQKTKTKSEVERLTKEQKLARQAVEGASGLTFEDYITVYLPTLSQSPEALETLVGTLSKEELTKILEEILKRQSDQRDRSASSSSQLNGFWAQREASSR
;
A
#
# COMPACT_ATOMS: atom_id res chain seq x y z
N MET A 1 -28.60 7.31 10.48
CA MET A 1 -27.26 6.69 10.38
C MET A 1 -26.57 7.29 9.18
N SER A 2 -25.57 8.14 9.41
CA SER A 2 -25.05 9.07 8.39
C SER A 2 -24.08 8.40 7.41
N LEU A 3 -24.26 8.71 6.12
CA LEU A 3 -23.35 8.35 5.03
C LEU A 3 -21.91 8.87 5.23
N GLN A 4 -21.68 9.77 6.18
CA GLN A 4 -20.35 10.24 6.57
C GLN A 4 -19.45 9.15 7.16
N LYS A 5 -20.01 8.07 7.73
CA LYS A 5 -19.19 7.00 8.32
C LYS A 5 -18.56 6.06 7.28
N ILE A 6 -19.16 5.95 6.09
CA ILE A 6 -18.67 5.04 5.03
C ILE A 6 -17.51 5.71 4.26
N SER A 7 -17.55 7.03 4.09
CA SER A 7 -16.49 7.78 3.39
C SER A 7 -15.17 7.82 4.18
N SER A 8 -15.23 7.81 5.52
CA SER A 8 -14.04 7.78 6.39
C SER A 8 -13.32 6.42 6.36
N LEU A 9 -14.04 5.32 6.13
CA LEU A 9 -13.44 3.98 6.08
C LEU A 9 -12.64 3.72 4.79
N ILE A 10 -13.02 4.37 3.69
CA ILE A 10 -12.33 4.26 2.39
C ILE A 10 -11.12 5.19 2.34
N LEU A 11 -11.18 6.36 2.99
CA LEU A 11 -10.01 7.25 3.08
C LEU A 11 -8.89 6.66 3.96
N MET A 12 -9.23 5.88 5.00
CA MET A 12 -8.24 5.24 5.86
C MET A 12 -7.57 4.00 5.23
N SER A 13 -8.14 3.37 4.20
CA SER A 13 -7.46 2.27 3.49
C SER A 13 -6.43 2.76 2.47
N LEU A 14 -6.58 3.99 1.95
CA LEU A 14 -5.61 4.61 1.04
C LEU A 14 -4.38 5.19 1.76
N PHE A 15 -4.47 5.50 3.05
CA PHE A 15 -3.31 5.98 3.81
C PHE A 15 -2.37 4.85 4.28
N PHE A 16 -2.85 3.61 4.42
CA PHE A 16 -1.99 2.49 4.83
C PHE A 16 -1.07 1.96 3.72
N GLY A 17 -1.29 2.36 2.46
CA GLY A 17 -0.38 2.08 1.35
C GLY A 17 0.81 3.03 1.23
N LEU A 18 0.75 4.21 1.86
CA LEU A 18 1.77 5.28 1.73
C LEU A 18 2.69 5.42 2.95
N SER A 19 2.40 4.79 4.08
CA SER A 19 3.21 4.96 5.31
C SER A 19 4.40 4.00 5.44
N LEU A 20 4.80 3.28 4.37
CA LEU A 20 5.96 2.36 4.40
C LEU A 20 7.17 2.80 3.57
N ILE A 21 7.16 4.03 3.06
CA ILE A 21 8.32 4.63 2.38
C ILE A 21 8.65 5.97 3.05
N ALA A 22 8.96 5.91 4.35
CA ALA A 22 9.55 7.02 5.08
C ALA A 22 10.55 6.49 6.12
N ARG A 23 11.45 5.62 5.65
CA ARG A 23 12.76 5.47 6.28
C ARG A 23 13.76 5.83 5.21
N ALA A 24 14.30 7.04 5.35
CA ALA A 24 15.40 7.54 4.57
C ALA A 24 16.63 6.66 4.83
N GLU A 25 16.82 5.66 3.98
CA GLU A 25 18.15 5.24 3.55
C GLU A 25 18.34 5.82 2.16
N GLU A 26 19.45 6.56 2.01
CA GLU A 26 20.08 7.03 0.78
C GLU A 26 19.25 6.89 -0.50
N ALA A 27 18.89 8.03 -1.10
CA ALA A 27 18.20 8.10 -2.39
C ALA A 27 18.81 7.02 -3.31
N PRO A 28 18.11 5.91 -3.56
CA PRO A 28 18.62 4.96 -4.51
C PRO A 28 18.75 5.74 -5.80
N ASP A 29 19.78 5.43 -6.57
CA ASP A 29 19.96 5.88 -7.94
C ASP A 29 18.72 5.41 -8.75
N THR A 30 17.57 6.07 -8.53
CA THR A 30 16.24 5.63 -8.97
C THR A 30 16.11 6.11 -10.39
N ARG A 31 16.83 5.40 -11.25
CA ARG A 31 16.59 5.43 -12.68
C ARG A 31 15.10 5.16 -12.88
N PRO A 32 14.42 6.03 -13.63
CA PRO A 32 13.01 5.84 -13.88
C PRO A 32 12.81 4.51 -14.62
N LEU A 33 11.78 3.77 -14.25
CA LEU A 33 11.58 2.42 -14.74
C LEU A 33 10.41 2.36 -15.74
N PRO A 34 10.56 1.63 -16.84
CA PRO A 34 9.44 1.29 -17.70
C PRO A 34 8.46 0.38 -16.94
N TYR A 35 7.21 0.31 -17.41
CA TYR A 35 6.12 -0.39 -16.71
C TYR A 35 6.49 -1.80 -16.26
N LYS A 36 7.07 -2.62 -17.15
CA LYS A 36 7.43 -4.00 -16.83
C LYS A 36 8.44 -4.08 -15.68
N ALA A 37 9.48 -3.25 -15.74
CA ALA A 37 10.52 -3.22 -14.72
C ALA A 37 10.00 -2.68 -13.39
N TRP A 38 9.17 -1.64 -13.43
CA TRP A 38 8.50 -1.14 -12.22
C TRP A 38 7.62 -2.21 -11.57
N LYS A 39 6.78 -2.90 -12.35
CA LYS A 39 5.91 -3.96 -11.84
C LYS A 39 6.71 -5.11 -11.24
N GLU A 40 7.76 -5.56 -11.92
CA GLU A 40 8.66 -6.59 -11.41
C GLU A 40 9.31 -6.17 -10.09
N GLN A 41 9.77 -4.91 -10.00
CA GLN A 41 10.31 -4.39 -8.75
C GLN A 41 9.28 -4.39 -7.61
N GLN A 42 8.01 -4.04 -7.87
CA GLN A 42 6.96 -4.10 -6.85
C GLN A 42 6.72 -5.53 -6.36
N ILE A 43 6.72 -6.51 -7.26
CA ILE A 43 6.57 -7.93 -6.93
C ILE A 43 7.74 -8.38 -6.06
N LEU A 44 8.98 -8.07 -6.47
CA LEU A 44 10.19 -8.44 -5.73
C LEU A 44 10.22 -7.81 -4.34
N ASN A 45 9.85 -6.54 -4.22
CA ASN A 45 9.77 -5.85 -2.93
C ASN A 45 8.74 -6.50 -1.99
N ALA A 46 7.56 -6.86 -2.52
CA ALA A 46 6.53 -7.54 -1.75
C ALA A 46 6.97 -8.94 -1.31
N GLN A 47 7.61 -9.70 -2.20
CA GLN A 47 8.15 -11.03 -1.91
C GLN A 47 9.27 -10.98 -0.86
N ASN A 48 10.21 -10.05 -0.99
CA ASN A 48 11.29 -9.86 -0.02
C ASN A 48 10.74 -9.50 1.36
N ARG A 49 9.72 -8.65 1.44
CA ARG A 49 9.05 -8.35 2.71
C ARG A 49 8.39 -9.59 3.32
N LEU A 50 7.70 -10.39 2.52
CA LEU A 50 7.08 -11.63 2.98
C LEU A 50 8.12 -12.64 3.50
N LEU A 51 9.27 -12.76 2.82
CA LEU A 51 10.37 -13.63 3.26
C LEU A 51 10.96 -13.17 4.59
N ARG A 52 11.21 -11.86 4.76
CA ARG A 52 11.71 -11.29 6.03
C ARG A 52 10.76 -11.58 7.18
N ILE A 53 9.46 -11.30 7.01
CA ILE A 53 8.46 -11.57 8.05
C ILE A 53 8.36 -13.06 8.37
N SER A 54 8.47 -13.93 7.35
CA SER A 54 8.44 -15.38 7.57
C SER A 54 9.66 -15.87 8.35
N ALA A 55 10.85 -15.36 8.04
CA ALA A 55 12.06 -15.64 8.80
C ALA A 55 11.97 -15.13 10.25
N GLU A 56 11.44 -13.94 10.47
CA GLU A 56 11.19 -13.40 11.82
C GLU A 56 10.20 -14.29 12.59
N LEU A 57 9.13 -14.76 11.95
CA LEU A 57 8.16 -15.66 12.57
C LEU A 57 8.76 -17.01 12.95
N ASP A 58 9.64 -17.57 12.10
CA ASP A 58 10.33 -18.84 12.37
C ASP A 58 11.35 -18.72 13.51
N THR A 59 12.07 -17.60 13.59
CA THR A 59 13.00 -17.32 14.71
C THR A 59 12.26 -17.17 16.04
N VAL A 60 11.11 -16.49 16.08
CA VAL A 60 10.30 -16.37 17.30
C VAL A 60 9.73 -17.72 17.74
N LYS A 61 9.22 -18.54 16.80
CA LYS A 61 8.68 -19.88 17.11
C LYS A 61 9.74 -20.86 17.59
N THR A 62 10.93 -20.85 16.98
CA THR A 62 12.05 -21.71 17.40
C THR A 62 12.59 -21.31 18.77
N THR A 63 12.57 -20.01 19.09
CA THR A 63 12.93 -19.50 20.43
C THR A 63 11.90 -19.96 21.48
N GLU A 64 10.59 -19.89 21.18
CA GLU A 64 9.53 -20.38 22.07
C GLU A 64 9.66 -21.88 22.41
N ASN A 65 9.97 -22.72 21.41
CA ASN A 65 10.16 -24.15 21.60
C ASN A 65 11.46 -24.50 22.35
N SER A 66 12.48 -23.64 22.25
CA SER A 66 13.78 -23.85 22.92
C SER A 66 13.75 -23.41 24.39
N GLU A 67 13.01 -22.34 24.72
CA GLU A 67 12.82 -21.88 26.11
C GLU A 67 11.89 -22.80 26.91
N SER A 68 10.85 -23.35 26.28
CA SER A 68 9.91 -24.28 26.93
C SER A 68 10.48 -25.68 27.21
N SER A 69 11.64 -26.01 26.64
CA SER A 69 12.30 -27.32 26.82
C SER A 69 13.42 -27.31 27.88
N LYS A 70 13.67 -26.17 28.56
CA LYS A 70 14.79 -26.01 29.51
C LYS A 70 14.40 -25.83 30.99
N SER A 71 13.13 -25.72 31.37
CA SER A 71 12.72 -25.61 32.78
C SER A 71 11.95 -26.82 33.29
N SER A 72 12.70 -27.82 33.75
CA SER A 72 12.20 -28.93 34.56
C SER A 72 13.13 -29.16 35.75
N GLU A 73 13.29 -28.15 36.62
CA GLU A 73 13.73 -28.37 38.00
C GLU A 73 13.48 -27.11 38.87
N ALA A 74 12.54 -27.23 39.81
CA ALA A 74 12.30 -26.39 41.00
C ALA A 74 12.50 -24.85 40.88
N SER A 75 11.71 -24.16 40.05
CA SER A 75 11.74 -22.69 39.96
C SER A 75 10.88 -21.99 41.03
N SER A 76 11.40 -20.92 41.64
CA SER A 76 10.74 -20.11 42.65
C SER A 76 9.49 -19.38 42.12
N PRO A 77 8.57 -18.90 42.97
CA PRO A 77 7.37 -18.16 42.55
C PRO A 77 7.67 -16.92 41.68
N LYS A 78 8.86 -16.33 41.84
CA LYS A 78 9.32 -15.16 41.09
C LYS A 78 9.78 -15.52 39.67
N GLU A 79 10.36 -16.70 39.49
CA GLU A 79 10.76 -17.23 38.18
C GLU A 79 9.54 -17.68 37.35
N GLN A 80 8.52 -18.29 37.98
CA GLN A 80 7.27 -18.63 37.30
C GLN A 80 6.51 -17.40 36.78
N ALA A 81 6.56 -16.27 37.49
CA ALA A 81 5.96 -15.02 37.02
C ALA A 81 6.71 -14.44 35.81
N LEU A 82 8.04 -14.55 35.78
CA LEU A 82 8.87 -14.10 34.68
C LEU A 82 8.67 -14.96 33.42
N GLU A 83 8.60 -16.29 33.57
CA GLU A 83 8.31 -17.23 32.49
C GLU A 83 6.92 -16.96 31.87
N ARG A 84 5.90 -16.72 32.72
CA ARG A 84 4.55 -16.35 32.23
C ARG A 84 4.56 -15.03 31.48
N PHE A 85 5.27 -14.01 31.97
CA PHE A 85 5.38 -12.71 31.30
C PHE A 85 6.09 -12.83 29.95
N GLN A 86 7.22 -13.56 29.89
CA GLN A 86 7.94 -13.83 28.64
C GLN A 86 7.05 -14.58 27.65
N LYS A 87 6.37 -15.65 28.08
CA LYS A 87 5.43 -16.39 27.23
C LYS A 87 4.28 -15.54 26.69
N THR A 88 3.73 -14.61 27.48
CA THR A 88 2.70 -13.68 26.99
C THR A 88 3.25 -12.68 25.97
N LYS A 89 4.51 -12.23 26.14
CA LYS A 89 5.19 -11.35 25.18
C LYS A 89 5.45 -12.07 23.86
N THR A 90 5.99 -13.29 23.91
CA THR A 90 6.25 -14.12 22.72
C THR A 90 4.96 -14.42 21.97
N LYS A 91 3.88 -14.77 22.68
CA LYS A 91 2.55 -15.00 22.07
C LYS A 91 2.01 -13.77 21.35
N SER A 92 2.13 -12.58 21.96
CA SER A 92 1.68 -11.33 21.33
C SER A 92 2.48 -10.98 20.06
N GLU A 93 3.77 -11.31 20.05
CA GLU A 93 4.64 -11.06 18.92
C GLU A 93 4.37 -12.03 17.76
N VAL A 94 4.12 -13.31 18.05
CA VAL A 94 3.68 -14.30 17.05
C VAL A 94 2.36 -13.87 16.40
N GLU A 95 1.40 -13.36 17.18
CA GLU A 95 0.12 -12.87 16.65
C GLU A 95 0.32 -11.64 15.73
N ARG A 96 1.16 -10.69 16.15
CA ARG A 96 1.55 -9.52 15.34
C ARG A 96 2.17 -9.94 14.01
N LEU A 97 3.21 -10.78 14.06
CA LEU A 97 3.92 -11.26 12.87
C LEU A 97 3.03 -12.11 11.95
N THR A 98 2.10 -12.89 12.51
CA THR A 98 1.12 -13.66 11.70
C THR A 98 0.18 -12.73 10.94
N LYS A 99 -0.31 -11.66 11.60
CA LYS A 99 -1.13 -10.64 10.96
C LYS A 99 -0.35 -9.92 9.86
N GLU A 100 0.90 -9.56 10.12
CA GLU A 100 1.78 -8.93 9.13
C GLU A 100 2.10 -9.85 7.96
N GLN A 101 2.28 -11.15 8.20
CA GLN A 101 2.48 -12.14 7.13
C GLN A 101 1.25 -12.20 6.21
N LYS A 102 0.03 -12.17 6.78
CA LYS A 102 -1.21 -12.13 5.99
C LYS A 102 -1.27 -10.87 5.11
N LEU A 103 -0.94 -9.71 5.66
CA LEU A 103 -0.89 -8.46 4.90
C LEU A 103 0.20 -8.49 3.82
N ALA A 104 1.36 -9.08 4.11
CA ALA A 104 2.44 -9.23 3.13
C ALA A 104 2.06 -10.16 1.97
N ARG A 105 1.31 -11.24 2.23
CA ARG A 105 0.76 -12.10 1.17
C ARG A 105 -0.21 -11.33 0.26
N GLN A 106 -1.12 -10.56 0.86
CA GLN A 106 -2.03 -9.69 0.12
C GLN A 106 -1.26 -8.63 -0.70
N ALA A 107 -0.14 -8.13 -0.19
CA ALA A 107 0.72 -7.20 -0.93
C ALA A 107 1.39 -7.87 -2.15
N VAL A 108 1.79 -9.14 -2.07
CA VAL A 108 2.33 -9.89 -3.22
C VAL A 108 1.26 -10.09 -4.29
N GLU A 109 0.04 -10.46 -3.87
CA GLU A 109 -1.11 -10.59 -4.77
C GLU A 109 -1.45 -9.25 -5.43
N GLY A 110 -1.49 -8.16 -4.64
CA GLY A 110 -1.72 -6.81 -5.12
C GLY A 110 -0.66 -6.34 -6.12
N ALA A 111 0.63 -6.57 -5.81
CA ALA A 111 1.74 -6.24 -6.70
C ALA A 111 1.67 -7.01 -8.03
N SER A 112 1.27 -8.28 -7.98
CA SER A 112 1.07 -9.12 -9.17
C SER A 112 -0.12 -8.64 -10.02
N GLY A 113 -1.14 -8.09 -9.36
CA GLY A 113 -2.33 -7.50 -9.97
C GLY A 113 -2.15 -6.11 -10.54
N LEU A 114 -1.01 -5.45 -10.33
CA LEU A 114 -0.76 -4.09 -10.83
C LEU A 114 -0.92 -4.03 -12.35
N THR A 115 -1.64 -3.00 -12.78
CA THR A 115 -1.97 -2.72 -14.18
C THR A 115 -1.13 -1.56 -14.72
N PHE A 116 -1.20 -1.37 -16.04
CA PHE A 116 -0.59 -0.20 -16.68
C PHE A 116 -1.26 1.11 -16.21
N GLU A 117 -2.53 1.04 -15.82
CA GLU A 117 -3.25 2.17 -15.24
C GLU A 117 -2.64 2.57 -13.89
N ASP A 118 -2.31 1.59 -13.03
CA ASP A 118 -1.64 1.84 -11.75
C ASP A 118 -0.27 2.47 -11.93
N TYR A 119 0.46 2.08 -12.98
CA TYR A 119 1.73 2.70 -13.34
C TYR A 119 1.58 4.19 -13.65
N ILE A 120 0.56 4.57 -14.42
CA ILE A 120 0.32 5.97 -14.80
C ILE A 120 -0.21 6.78 -13.62
N THR A 121 -1.01 6.17 -12.74
CA THR A 121 -1.71 6.89 -11.66
C THR A 121 -0.95 6.94 -10.35
N VAL A 122 -0.08 5.96 -10.09
CA VAL A 122 0.66 5.86 -8.84
C VAL A 122 2.13 6.16 -9.07
N TYR A 123 2.77 5.55 -10.07
CA TYR A 123 4.22 5.68 -10.24
C TYR A 123 4.63 6.95 -10.98
N LEU A 124 4.10 7.21 -12.19
CA LEU A 124 4.49 8.38 -12.97
C LEU A 124 4.34 9.72 -12.22
N PRO A 125 3.31 9.94 -11.37
CA PRO A 125 3.20 11.17 -10.60
C PRO A 125 4.30 11.34 -9.57
N THR A 126 4.92 10.26 -9.06
CA THR A 126 6.10 10.38 -8.16
C THR A 126 7.30 10.99 -8.87
N LEU A 127 7.39 10.80 -10.19
CA LEU A 127 8.46 11.37 -11.01
C LEU A 127 8.21 12.83 -11.39
N SER A 128 6.99 13.36 -11.19
CA SER A 128 6.65 14.76 -11.53
C SER A 128 7.50 15.79 -10.78
N GLN A 129 8.05 15.40 -9.64
CA GLN A 129 8.93 16.25 -8.83
C GLN A 129 10.37 16.31 -9.37
N SER A 130 10.72 15.46 -10.34
CA SER A 130 12.05 15.39 -10.94
C SER A 130 11.94 15.36 -12.48
N PRO A 131 12.01 16.52 -13.16
CA PRO A 131 11.87 16.61 -14.61
C PRO A 131 12.96 15.83 -15.36
N GLU A 132 14.18 15.74 -14.79
CA GLU A 132 15.29 14.94 -15.33
C GLU A 132 14.97 13.43 -15.35
N ALA A 133 14.26 12.94 -14.33
CA ALA A 133 13.80 11.55 -14.29
C ALA A 133 12.70 11.29 -15.33
N LEU A 134 11.84 12.27 -15.62
CA LEU A 134 10.87 12.13 -16.71
C LEU A 134 11.52 12.11 -18.08
N GLU A 135 12.51 12.98 -18.33
CA GLU A 135 13.24 13.01 -19.59
C GLU A 135 14.00 11.69 -19.83
N THR A 136 14.67 11.19 -18.79
CA THR A 136 15.34 9.89 -18.83
C THR A 136 14.32 8.76 -19.10
N LEU A 137 13.15 8.81 -18.47
CA LEU A 137 12.10 7.81 -18.70
C LEU A 137 11.64 7.81 -20.15
N VAL A 138 11.33 8.99 -20.70
CA VAL A 138 10.90 9.14 -22.10
C VAL A 138 11.95 8.59 -23.06
N GLY A 139 13.24 8.78 -22.77
CA GLY A 139 14.34 8.21 -23.55
C GLY A 139 14.42 6.67 -23.49
N THR A 140 13.84 6.03 -22.48
CA THR A 140 13.86 4.56 -22.29
C THR A 140 12.57 3.86 -22.75
N LEU A 141 11.47 4.59 -22.87
CA LEU A 141 10.18 4.02 -23.26
C LEU A 141 10.12 3.75 -24.77
N SER A 142 9.45 2.66 -25.13
CA SER A 142 9.09 2.41 -26.53
C SER A 142 8.05 3.41 -27.03
N LYS A 143 7.98 3.60 -28.35
CA LYS A 143 6.97 4.48 -28.96
C LYS A 143 5.56 4.04 -28.60
N GLU A 144 5.33 2.73 -28.59
CA GLU A 144 4.04 2.12 -28.24
C GLU A 144 3.66 2.38 -26.78
N GLU A 145 4.63 2.35 -25.85
CA GLU A 145 4.39 2.70 -24.45
C GLU A 145 4.08 4.19 -24.27
N LEU A 146 4.82 5.07 -24.96
CA LEU A 146 4.57 6.51 -24.94
C LEU A 146 3.16 6.84 -25.46
N THR A 147 2.75 6.22 -26.58
CA THR A 147 1.41 6.42 -27.13
C THR A 147 0.34 5.96 -26.14
N LYS A 148 0.50 4.81 -25.49
CA LYS A 148 -0.45 4.32 -24.48
C LYS A 148 -0.54 5.22 -23.26
N ILE A 149 0.60 5.76 -22.79
CA ILE A 149 0.61 6.74 -21.69
C ILE A 149 -0.18 7.98 -22.09
N LEU A 150 0.08 8.51 -23.30
CA LEU A 150 -0.60 9.70 -23.79
C LEU A 150 -2.11 9.48 -23.96
N GLU A 151 -2.52 8.36 -24.57
CA GLU A 151 -3.92 7.99 -24.74
C GLU A 151 -4.67 7.92 -23.41
N GLU A 152 -4.07 7.27 -22.40
CA GLU A 152 -4.68 7.13 -21.09
C GLU A 152 -4.76 8.47 -20.34
N ILE A 153 -3.76 9.35 -20.48
CA ILE A 153 -3.80 10.72 -19.92
C ILE A 153 -4.90 11.54 -20.59
N LEU A 154 -5.01 11.50 -21.93
CA LEU A 154 -6.03 12.24 -22.68
C LEU A 154 -7.44 11.76 -22.32
N LYS A 155 -7.64 10.44 -22.23
CA LYS A 155 -8.91 9.83 -21.81
C LYS A 155 -9.34 10.30 -20.42
N ARG A 156 -8.41 10.41 -19.47
CA ARG A 156 -8.72 10.94 -18.12
C ARG A 156 -9.15 12.39 -18.15
N GLN A 157 -8.51 13.21 -18.99
CA GLN A 157 -8.89 14.62 -19.12
C GLN A 157 -10.28 14.80 -19.75
N SER A 158 -10.70 13.94 -20.68
CA SER A 158 -12.07 13.97 -21.21
C SER A 158 -13.08 13.53 -20.15
N ASP A 159 -12.81 12.44 -19.44
CA ASP A 159 -13.72 11.92 -18.40
C ASP A 159 -13.93 12.93 -17.25
N GLN A 160 -12.88 13.69 -16.91
CA GLN A 160 -12.97 14.72 -15.89
C GLN A 160 -13.82 15.91 -16.34
N ARG A 161 -13.72 16.32 -17.61
CA ARG A 161 -14.55 17.40 -18.18
C ARG A 161 -16.03 17.04 -18.18
N ASP A 162 -16.36 15.80 -18.57
CA ASP A 162 -17.76 15.35 -18.62
C ASP A 162 -18.38 15.25 -17.22
N ARG A 163 -17.61 14.84 -16.21
CA ARG A 163 -18.06 14.83 -14.81
C ARG A 163 -18.32 16.24 -14.27
N SER A 164 -17.49 17.21 -14.60
CA SER A 164 -17.72 18.63 -14.23
C SER A 164 -18.94 19.23 -14.93
N ALA A 165 -19.19 18.88 -16.18
CA ALA A 165 -20.39 19.29 -16.92
C ALA A 165 -21.68 18.68 -16.34
N SER A 166 -21.63 17.43 -15.89
CA SER A 166 -22.77 16.77 -15.23
C SER A 166 -23.05 17.34 -13.82
N SER A 167 -22.00 17.60 -13.03
CA SER A 167 -22.13 18.14 -11.66
C SER A 167 -22.67 19.58 -11.63
N SER A 168 -22.34 20.41 -12.62
CA SER A 168 -22.86 21.79 -12.74
C SER A 168 -24.34 21.82 -13.13
N SER A 169 -24.79 20.84 -13.94
CA SER A 169 -26.19 20.69 -14.32
C SER A 169 -27.09 20.26 -13.15
N GLN A 170 -26.57 19.42 -12.24
CA GLN A 170 -27.30 19.00 -11.03
C GLN A 170 -27.46 20.13 -10.01
N LEU A 171 -26.46 21.00 -9.86
CA LEU A 171 -26.55 22.17 -8.97
C LEU A 171 -27.57 23.19 -9.47
N ASN A 172 -27.63 23.45 -10.78
CA ASN A 172 -28.64 24.35 -11.36
C ASN A 172 -30.06 23.79 -11.21
N GLY A 173 -30.26 22.48 -11.33
CA GLY A 173 -31.55 21.83 -11.07
C GLY A 173 -31.99 21.93 -9.60
N PHE A 174 -31.05 21.82 -8.66
CA PHE A 174 -31.33 21.89 -7.22
C PHE A 174 -31.80 23.29 -6.78
N TRP A 175 -31.23 24.36 -7.35
CA TRP A 175 -31.68 25.72 -7.07
C TRP A 175 -33.04 26.05 -7.72
N ALA A 176 -33.25 25.62 -8.98
CA ALA A 176 -34.52 25.82 -9.66
C ALA A 176 -35.71 25.11 -8.96
N GLN A 177 -35.48 23.91 -8.42
CA GLN A 177 -36.50 23.15 -7.69
C GLN A 177 -36.82 23.77 -6.31
N ARG A 178 -35.84 24.44 -5.69
CA ARG A 178 -36.00 25.12 -4.40
C ARG A 178 -36.81 26.41 -4.53
N GLU A 179 -36.63 27.17 -5.60
CA GLU A 179 -37.44 28.37 -5.87
C GLU A 179 -38.90 28.01 -6.20
N ALA A 180 -39.13 26.96 -6.98
CA ALA A 180 -40.48 26.49 -7.32
C ALA A 180 -41.28 25.97 -6.10
N SER A 181 -40.61 25.47 -5.05
CA SER A 181 -41.27 24.97 -3.83
C SER A 181 -41.51 26.05 -2.76
N SER A 182 -41.17 27.32 -3.05
CA SER A 182 -41.32 28.46 -2.13
C SER A 182 -42.48 29.40 -2.50
N ARG A 183 -43.26 29.04 -3.52
CA ARG A 183 -44.51 29.69 -3.93
C ARG A 183 -45.68 28.77 -3.63
#